data_AF-A0A970KQC6-F1
#
_entry.id   AF-A0A970KQC6-F1
#
_cell.length_a   1.000
_cell.length_b   1.000
_cell.length_c   1.000
_cell.angle_alpha   90.00
_cell.angle_beta   90.00
_cell.angle_gamma   90.00
#
_symmetry.space_group_name_H-M   'P 1'
#
loop_
_entity.id
_entity.type
_entity.pdbx_description
1 polymer ?
#
loop_
_entity_poly.entity_id
_entity_poly.type
_entity_poly.pdbx_seq_one_letter_code
_entity_poly.pdbx_strand_id
1 'polypeptide(L)' 'MFLEGSPDCGRQINIFGESRLDKVAAELELPVLDRLPVDPELSRLCDEGRLEDLTTPYLVAAAEMLDAMFN' A
#
# COMPACT_ATOMS: atom_id res chain seq x y z
N MET A 1 -3.59 9.37 0.90
CA MET A 1 -4.37 10.32 0.12
C MET A 1 -3.49 11.54 0.10
N PHE A 2 -2.78 11.73 -1.01
CA PHE A 2 -2.22 13.03 -1.31
C PHE A 2 -3.46 13.92 -1.50
N LEU A 3 -3.74 14.77 -0.53
CA LEU A 3 -4.86 15.70 -0.61
C LEU A 3 -4.54 16.66 -1.76
N GLU A 4 -5.19 16.49 -2.91
CA GLU A 4 -5.12 17.45 -4.00
C GLU A 4 -5.64 18.80 -3.47
N GLY A 5 -4.70 19.71 -3.18
CA GLY A 5 -5.01 21.02 -2.60
C GLY A 5 -3.94 21.62 -1.70
N SER A 6 -2.89 20.88 -1.31
CA SER A 6 -1.75 21.48 -0.59
C SER A 6 -0.45 21.30 -1.39
N PRO A 7 0.29 22.37 -1.72
CA PRO A 7 1.53 22.28 -2.52
C PRO A 7 2.67 21.49 -1.85
N ASP A 8 2.53 21.09 -0.58
CA ASP A 8 3.67 20.89 0.32
C ASP A 8 3.54 19.71 1.29
N CYS A 9 2.88 18.61 0.94
CA CYS A 9 2.96 17.43 1.81
C CYS A 9 3.40 16.16 1.09
N GLY A 10 4.71 16.09 0.80
CA GLY A 10 5.47 14.82 0.78
C GLY A 10 5.59 14.16 2.16
N ARG A 11 4.69 14.50 3.09
CA ARG A 11 4.63 13.99 4.46
C ARG A 11 3.60 12.88 4.51
N GLN A 12 3.93 11.80 5.21
CA GLN A 12 2.97 10.75 5.51
C GLN A 12 1.87 11.32 6.42
N ILE A 13 0.61 11.19 5.99
CA ILE A 13 -0.58 11.59 6.75
C ILE A 13 -1.37 10.35 7.13
N ASN A 14 -1.55 10.16 8.44
CA ASN A 14 -2.33 9.08 9.02
C ASN A 14 -3.82 9.46 9.04
N ILE A 15 -4.46 9.55 7.87
CA ILE A 15 -5.86 10.01 7.72
C ILE A 15 -6.88 9.13 8.47
N PHE A 16 -6.54 7.85 8.68
CA PHE A 16 -7.36 6.87 9.40
C PHE A 16 -6.86 6.64 10.84
N GLY A 17 -6.01 7.54 11.35
CA GLY A 17 -5.34 7.39 12.64
C GLY A 17 -4.06 6.54 12.55
N GLU A 18 -3.43 6.33 13.71
CA GLU A 18 -2.18 5.55 13.79
C GLU A 18 -2.39 4.11 13.34
N SER A 19 -1.53 3.66 12.42
CA SER A 19 -1.52 2.27 11.97
C SER A 19 -1.15 1.33 13.10
N ARG A 20 -1.89 0.23 13.23
CA ARG A 20 -1.61 -0.85 14.19
C ARG A 20 -0.96 -2.07 13.53
N LEU A 21 -0.56 -1.94 12.27
CA LEU A 21 -0.11 -3.05 11.43
C LEU A 21 1.05 -3.84 12.06
N ASP A 22 2.12 -3.16 12.48
CA ASP A 22 3.30 -3.83 13.05
C ASP A 22 2.96 -4.57 14.35
N LYS A 23 2.10 -3.98 15.17
CA LYS A 23 1.68 -4.60 16.43
C LYS A 23 0.94 -5.92 16.17
N VAL A 24 -0.05 -5.90 15.26
CA VAL A 24 -0.84 -7.10 14.93
C VAL A 24 0.04 -8.16 14.25
N ALA A 25 0.93 -7.75 13.34
CA ALA A 25 1.86 -8.66 12.67
C ALA A 25 2.78 -9.38 13.69
N ALA A 26 3.32 -8.65 14.66
CA ALA A 26 4.12 -9.22 15.73
C ALA A 26 3.33 -10.16 16.65
N GLU A 27 2.09 -9.79 17.03
CA GLU A 27 1.22 -10.63 17.87
C GLU A 27 0.84 -11.96 17.20
N LEU A 28 0.75 -11.98 15.87
CA LEU A 28 0.40 -13.18 15.09
C LEU A 28 1.62 -13.93 14.54
N GLU A 29 2.83 -13.44 14.79
CA GLU A 29 4.08 -13.97 14.21
C GLU A 29 4.01 -14.05 12.67
N LEU A 30 3.38 -13.06 12.04
CA LEU A 30 3.22 -12.97 10.58
C LEU A 30 4.07 -11.85 9.99
N PRO A 31 4.68 -12.05 8.81
CA PRO A 31 5.37 -10.98 8.11
C PRO A 31 4.38 -9.97 7.51
N VAL A 32 4.75 -8.70 7.52
CA VAL A 32 4.07 -7.67 6.71
C VAL A 32 4.58 -7.76 5.28
N LEU A 33 3.70 -8.05 4.33
CA LEU A 33 4.08 -8.25 2.92
C LEU A 33 4.29 -6.93 2.16
N ASP A 34 3.44 -5.93 2.41
CA ASP A 34 3.57 -4.62 1.77
C ASP A 34 2.77 -3.54 2.54
N ARG A 35 2.99 -2.27 2.18
CA ARG A 35 2.26 -1.09 2.68
C ARG A 35 1.89 -0.19 1.50
N LEU A 36 0.65 -0.32 1.05
CA LEU A 36 0.14 0.51 -0.03
C LEU A 36 -0.27 1.89 0.48
N PRO A 37 0.06 2.98 -0.25
CA PRO A 37 -0.48 4.29 0.06
C PRO A 37 -1.96 4.36 -0.31
N VAL A 38 -2.68 5.33 0.26
CA VAL A 38 -4.01 5.70 -0.26
C VAL A 38 -3.80 6.56 -1.50
N ASP A 39 -3.98 5.93 -2.66
CA ASP A 39 -3.73 6.46 -4.00
C ASP A 39 -5.06 6.58 -4.77
N PRO A 40 -5.52 7.80 -5.12
CA PRO A 40 -6.76 8.00 -5.85
C PRO A 40 -6.79 7.33 -7.22
N GLU A 41 -5.66 7.26 -7.92
CA GLU A 41 -5.58 6.68 -9.26
C GLU A 41 -5.78 5.16 -9.21
N LEU A 42 -5.18 4.50 -8.21
CA LEU A 42 -5.43 3.09 -7.92
C LEU A 42 -6.91 2.81 -7.71
N SER A 43 -7.60 3.61 -6.88
CA SER A 43 -9.04 3.43 -6.65
C SER A 43 -9.87 3.67 -7.91
N ARG A 44 -9.53 4.71 -8.70
CA ARG A 44 -10.24 5.04 -9.93
C ARG A 44 -10.13 3.92 -10.97
N LEU A 45 -8.92 3.40 -11.19
CA LEU A 45 -8.69 2.30 -12.13
C LEU A 45 -9.37 1.01 -11.66
N CYS A 46 -9.43 0.76 -10.35
CA CYS A 46 -10.17 -0.37 -9.79
C CYS A 46 -11.68 -0.27 -10.10
N ASP A 47 -12.29 0.90 -9.83
CA ASP A 47 -13.71 1.15 -10.09
C ASP A 47 -14.06 1.09 -11.59
N GLU A 48 -13.13 1.49 -12.46
CA GLU A 48 -13.27 1.40 -13.92
C GLU A 48 -13.00 0.00 -14.49
N GLY A 49 -12.54 -0.95 -13.68
CA GLY A 49 -12.15 -2.28 -14.15
C GLY A 49 -10.93 -2.28 -15.06
N ARG A 50 -9.99 -1.37 -14.80
CA ARG A 50 -8.76 -1.14 -15.59
C ARG A 50 -7.51 -1.16 -14.71
N LEU A 51 -7.53 -1.99 -13.67
CA LEU A 51 -6.44 -2.05 -12.69
C LEU A 51 -5.09 -2.42 -13.35
N GLU A 52 -5.12 -3.19 -14.44
CA GLU A 52 -3.97 -3.61 -15.22
C GLU A 52 -3.22 -2.46 -15.90
N ASP A 53 -3.86 -1.30 -16.07
CA ASP A 53 -3.24 -0.10 -16.64
C ASP A 53 -2.35 0.63 -15.61
N LEU A 54 -2.37 0.22 -14.35
CA LEU A 54 -1.59 0.81 -13.28
C LEU A 54 -0.09 0.51 -13.48
N THR A 55 0.74 1.55 -13.51
CA THR A 55 2.19 1.44 -13.76
C THR A 55 3.05 1.52 -12.49
N THR A 56 2.42 1.64 -11.32
CA THR A 56 3.14 1.77 -10.04
C THR A 56 3.71 0.43 -9.57
N PRO A 57 4.91 0.39 -8.98
CA PRO A 57 5.57 -0.84 -8.53
C PRO A 57 5.02 -1.35 -7.18
N TYR A 58 3.70 -1.32 -6.98
CA TYR A 58 3.07 -1.89 -5.80
C TYR A 58 3.17 -3.42 -5.82
N LEU A 59 3.23 -4.05 -4.64
CA LEU A 59 3.28 -5.51 -4.45
C LEU A 59 4.57 -6.20 -4.92
N VAL A 60 5.58 -5.46 -5.39
CA VAL A 60 6.88 -6.04 -5.77
C VAL A 60 7.54 -6.72 -4.56
N ALA A 61 7.60 -6.04 -3.41
CA ALA A 61 8.16 -6.61 -2.18
C ALA A 61 7.38 -7.86 -1.72
N ALA A 62 6.05 -7.83 -1.81
CA ALA A 62 5.22 -8.99 -1.50
C ALA A 62 5.52 -10.17 -2.42
N ALA A 63 5.66 -9.93 -3.73
CA ALA A 63 5.99 -10.96 -4.70
C ALA A 63 7.37 -11.57 -4.44
N GLU A 64 8.39 -10.75 -4.17
CA GLU A 64 9.74 -11.21 -3.83
C GLU A 64 9.76 -12.06 -2.55
N MET A 65 9.00 -11.65 -1.52
CA MET A 65 8.88 -12.43 -0.28
C MET A 65 8.22 -13.79 -0.51
N LEU A 66 7.14 -13.83 -1.30
CA LEU A 66 6.45 -15.08 -1.60
C LEU A 66 7.35 -16.00 -2.45
N ASP A 67 8.06 -15.46 -3.43
CA ASP A 67 9.02 -16.21 -4.25
C ASP A 67 10.09 -16.87 -3.36
N ALA A 68 10.66 -16.11 -2.42
CA ALA A 68 11.64 -16.62 -1.45
C ALA A 68 11.07 -17.63 -0.43
N MET A 69 9.75 -17.72 -0.25
CA MET A 69 9.11 -18.68 0.66
C MET A 69 8.80 -20.02 -0.03
N PHE A 70 8.55 -20.00 -1.34
CA PHE A 70 8.07 -21.17 -2.08
C PHE A 70 9.09 -21.78 -3.04
N ASN A 71 10.21 -21.10 -3.30
CA ASN A 71 11.33 -21.57 -4.11
C ASN A 71 12.63 -21.68 -3.30
#